data_AF-A0A519XXQ1-F1
#
_entry.id   AF-A0A519XXQ1-F1
#
_cell.length_a   1.000
_cell.length_b   1.000
_cell.length_c   1.000
_cell.angle_alpha   90.00
_cell.angle_beta   90.00
_cell.angle_gamma   90.00
#
_symmetry.space_group_name_H-M   'P 1'
#
loop_
_entity.id
_entity.type
_entity.pdbx_description
1 polymer ?
#
loop_
_entity_poly.entity_id
_entity_poly.type
_entity_poly.pdbx_seq_one_letter_code
_entity_poly.pdbx_strand_id
1 'polypeptide(L)'
;LFLEPPSLDARIVHQYALFSLMSTPDATLHTWLAQRPELYFRIRIPARLKWEVRDKLDQANITERVLMPGLGGLSSWLHRHYSSAQGRPATGEGAELPG
;
A
#
# COMPACT_ATOMS: atom_id res chain seq x y z
N LEU A 1 -9.27 12.82 -16.68
CA LEU A 1 -8.63 11.79 -17.53
C LEU A 1 -7.70 10.97 -16.64
N PHE A 2 -7.80 9.64 -16.65
CA PHE A 2 -6.81 8.78 -16.01
C PHE A 2 -5.87 8.25 -17.08
N LEU A 3 -4.56 8.38 -16.85
CA LEU A 3 -3.55 7.87 -17.76
C LEU A 3 -2.68 6.88 -17.02
N GLU A 4 -2.28 5.82 -17.71
CA GLU A 4 -1.17 5.00 -17.29
C GLU A 4 0.11 5.86 -17.34
N PRO A 5 0.82 5.99 -16.22
CA PRO A 5 2.12 6.62 -16.19
C PRO A 5 3.06 5.99 -17.24
N PRO A 6 3.95 6.76 -17.90
CA PRO A 6 5.13 6.14 -18.47
C PRO A 6 5.87 5.41 -17.33
N SER A 7 6.42 4.22 -17.59
CA SER A 7 7.20 3.39 -16.66
C SER A 7 8.56 4.03 -16.32
N LEU A 8 8.56 5.31 -15.96
CA LEU A 8 9.71 6.14 -15.65
C LEU A 8 10.38 5.67 -14.35
N ASP A 9 9.59 5.11 -13.44
CA ASP A 9 10.05 4.51 -12.20
C ASP A 9 9.38 3.13 -12.04
N ALA A 10 10.17 2.10 -11.76
CA ALA A 10 9.67 0.75 -11.54
C ALA A 10 8.64 0.68 -10.39
N ARG A 11 8.69 1.58 -9.40
CA ARG A 11 7.68 1.69 -8.32
C ARG A 11 6.28 1.93 -8.85
N ILE A 12 6.15 2.73 -9.90
CA ILE A 12 4.86 3.11 -10.49
C ILE A 12 4.19 1.89 -11.14
N VAL A 13 5.00 1.08 -11.84
CA VAL A 13 4.57 -0.18 -12.44
C VAL A 13 4.11 -1.18 -11.37
N HIS A 14 4.88 -1.32 -10.28
CA HIS A 14 4.57 -2.28 -9.23
C HIS A 14 3.41 -1.88 -8.31
N GLN A 15 3.07 -0.59 -8.23
CA GLN A 15 1.96 -0.08 -7.43
C GLN A 15 0.66 0.05 -8.23
N TYR A 16 0.67 -0.28 -9.53
CA TYR A 16 -0.45 -0.03 -10.45
C TYR A 16 -0.99 1.40 -10.32
N ALA A 17 -0.08 2.37 -10.14
CA ALA A 17 -0.47 3.75 -9.90
C ALA A 17 -1.02 4.36 -11.20
N LEU A 18 -2.07 5.17 -11.08
CA LEU A 18 -2.66 5.92 -12.18
C LEU A 18 -2.49 7.42 -11.94
N PHE A 19 -2.21 8.18 -13.00
CA PHE A 19 -2.26 9.63 -12.93
C PHE A 19 -3.64 10.14 -13.28
N SER A 20 -4.20 10.98 -12.43
CA SER A 20 -5.42 11.73 -12.75
C SER A 20 -5.06 13.14 -13.21
N LEU A 21 -5.57 13.52 -14.37
CA LEU A 21 -5.45 14.87 -14.92
C LEU A 21 -6.83 15.52 -14.95
N MET A 22 -6.89 16.76 -14.47
CA MET A 22 -8.03 17.65 -14.62
C MET A 22 -7.77 18.62 -15.77
N SER A 23 -8.82 18.95 -16.53
CA SER A 23 -8.72 19.87 -17.67
C SER A 23 -8.41 21.30 -17.25
N THR A 24 -8.68 21.67 -15.99
CA THR A 24 -8.42 22.99 -15.43
C THR A 24 -7.14 22.96 -14.59
N PRO A 25 -6.15 23.82 -14.85
CA PRO A 25 -4.87 23.80 -14.16
C PRO A 25 -4.98 24.13 -12.66
N ASP A 26 -5.94 24.96 -12.27
CA ASP A 26 -6.19 25.31 -10.86
C ASP A 26 -7.11 24.32 -10.13
N ALA A 27 -7.63 23.30 -10.83
CA ALA A 27 -8.56 22.35 -10.26
C ALA A 27 -7.82 21.19 -9.57
N THR A 28 -8.22 20.91 -8.33
CA THR A 28 -7.73 19.77 -7.54
C THR A 28 -8.80 18.68 -7.46
N LEU A 29 -8.41 17.44 -7.80
CA LEU A 29 -9.35 16.30 -7.88
C LEU A 29 -10.08 16.07 -6.57
N HIS A 30 -9.39 16.17 -5.43
CA HIS A 30 -9.99 15.98 -4.11
C HIS A 30 -11.12 16.98 -3.83
N THR A 31 -10.89 18.27 -4.11
CA THR A 31 -11.87 19.34 -3.95
C THR A 31 -13.09 19.13 -4.86
N TRP A 32 -12.85 18.69 -6.10
CA TRP A 32 -13.90 18.38 -7.06
C TRP A 32 -14.75 17.17 -6.65
N LEU A 33 -14.12 16.13 -6.11
CA LEU A 33 -14.79 14.93 -5.59
C LEU A 33 -15.62 15.26 -4.34
N ALA A 34 -15.12 16.12 -3.44
CA ALA A 34 -15.85 16.52 -2.23
C ALA A 34 -17.21 17.18 -2.53
N GLN A 35 -17.37 17.77 -3.73
CA GLN A 35 -18.62 18.34 -4.20
C GLN A 35 -19.58 17.30 -4.81
N ARG A 36 -19.13 16.05 -5.02
CA ARG A 36 -19.83 14.94 -5.69
C ARG A 36 -19.67 13.62 -4.92
N PRO A 37 -20.21 13.53 -3.70
CA PRO A 37 -20.04 12.36 -2.84
C PRO A 37 -20.61 11.06 -3.44
N GLU A 38 -21.51 11.14 -4.41
CA GLU A 38 -22.07 10.01 -5.15
C GLU A 38 -21.05 9.28 -6.04
N LEU A 39 -19.92 9.92 -6.35
CA LEU A 39 -18.92 9.37 -7.28
C LEU A 39 -17.80 8.57 -6.61
N TYR A 40 -17.73 8.56 -5.28
CA TYR A 40 -16.67 7.85 -4.57
C TYR A 40 -17.15 7.32 -3.23
N PHE A 41 -16.45 6.31 -2.73
CA PHE A 41 -16.60 5.86 -1.35
C PHE A 41 -15.23 5.84 -0.68
N ARG A 42 -15.23 6.05 0.64
CA ARG A 42 -14.00 6.02 1.44
C ARG A 42 -13.89 4.69 2.16
N ILE A 43 -12.85 3.93 1.87
CA ILE A 43 -12.47 2.76 2.67
C ILE A 43 -11.69 3.26 3.88
N ARG A 44 -12.24 3.06 5.09
CA ARG A 44 -11.54 3.35 6.35
C ARG A 44 -11.07 2.04 6.98
N ILE A 45 -9.77 1.78 6.95
CA ILE A 45 -9.18 0.59 7.57
C ILE A 45 -8.92 0.90 9.06
N PRO A 46 -9.57 0.20 10.02
CA PRO A 46 -9.30 0.38 11.44
C PRO A 46 -7.86 0.03 11.78
N ALA A 47 -7.22 0.80 12.67
CA ALA A 47 -5.82 0.61 13.05
C ALA A 47 -5.52 -0.81 13.58
N ARG A 48 -6.47 -1.41 14.31
CA ARG A 48 -6.34 -2.80 14.80
C ARG A 48 -6.19 -3.85 13.70
N LEU A 49 -6.71 -3.58 12.50
CA LEU A 49 -6.62 -4.50 11.35
C LEU A 49 -5.32 -4.35 10.57
N LYS A 50 -4.46 -3.38 10.92
CA LYS A 50 -3.24 -3.09 10.17
C LYS A 50 -2.33 -4.31 10.03
N TRP A 51 -2.24 -5.13 11.07
CA TRP A 51 -1.44 -6.36 11.05
C TRP A 51 -2.09 -7.45 10.22
N GLU A 52 -3.38 -7.74 10.43
CA GLU A 52 -4.10 -8.74 9.64
C GLU A 52 -4.10 -8.42 8.14
N VAL A 53 -4.34 -7.16 7.78
CA VAL A 53 -4.29 -6.70 6.39
C VAL A 53 -2.88 -6.86 5.83
N ARG A 54 -1.84 -6.54 6.60
CA ARG A 54 -0.46 -6.72 6.17
C ARG A 54 -0.11 -8.20 5.99
N ASP A 55 -0.52 -9.08 6.90
CA ASP A 55 -0.26 -10.52 6.79
C ASP A 55 -0.93 -11.10 5.54
N LYS A 56 -2.16 -10.67 5.22
CA LYS A 56 -2.85 -11.05 3.97
C LYS A 56 -2.14 -10.52 2.71
N LEU A 57 -1.60 -9.30 2.75
CA LEU A 57 -0.80 -8.75 1.66
C LEU A 57 0.50 -9.52 1.46
N ASP A 58 1.19 -9.87 2.56
CA ASP A 58 2.40 -10.69 2.53
C ASP A 58 2.12 -12.08 1.95
N GLN A 59 0.99 -12.72 2.31
CA GLN A 59 0.52 -13.99 1.70
C GLN A 59 0.26 -13.88 0.19
N ALA A 60 -0.20 -12.72 -0.27
CA ALA A 60 -0.39 -12.41 -1.70
C ALA A 60 0.92 -11.99 -2.41
N ASN A 61 2.07 -12.10 -1.72
CA ASN A 61 3.39 -11.65 -2.20
C ASN A 61 3.47 -10.14 -2.49
N ILE A 62 2.55 -9.34 -1.93
CA ILE A 62 2.56 -7.87 -1.99
C ILE A 62 3.39 -7.35 -0.82
N THR A 63 4.71 -7.44 -0.98
CA THR A 63 5.70 -7.04 0.03
C THR A 63 6.44 -5.76 -0.40
N GLU A 64 7.20 -5.16 0.51
CA GLU A 64 8.05 -3.99 0.26
C GLU A 64 9.07 -4.25 -0.84
N ARG A 65 9.53 -5.50 -0.99
CA ARG A 65 10.42 -5.91 -2.08
C ARG A 65 9.78 -5.74 -3.45
N VAL A 66 8.47 -6.00 -3.54
CA VAL A 66 7.70 -5.87 -4.79
C VAL A 66 7.27 -4.42 -4.99
N LEU A 67 6.83 -3.73 -3.93
CA LEU A 67 6.33 -2.35 -4.01
C LEU A 67 7.42 -1.29 -4.19
N MET A 68 8.63 -1.56 -3.70
CA MET A 68 9.78 -0.65 -3.73
C MET A 68 11.00 -1.40 -4.30
N PRO A 69 11.13 -1.51 -5.63
CA PRO A 69 12.28 -2.14 -6.26
C PRO A 69 13.60 -1.50 -5.82
N GLY A 70 14.66 -2.33 -5.80
CA GLY A 70 16.01 -1.93 -5.41
C GLY A 70 16.34 -2.22 -3.95
N LEU A 71 17.50 -1.71 -3.51
CA LEU A 71 18.08 -2.05 -2.20
C LEU A 71 17.22 -1.56 -1.01
N GLY A 72 16.50 -0.45 -1.18
CA GLY A 72 15.65 0.12 -0.12
C GLY A 72 14.50 -0.79 0.28
N GLY A 73 13.75 -1.33 -0.70
CA GLY A 73 12.67 -2.28 -0.42
C GLY A 73 13.17 -3.63 0.06
N LEU A 74 14.30 -4.10 -0.49
CA LEU A 74 14.95 -5.34 -0.03
C LEU A 74 15.40 -5.23 1.43
N SER A 75 16.10 -4.16 1.79
CA SER A 75 16.57 -3.92 3.17
C SER A 75 15.41 -3.79 4.15
N SER A 76 14.35 -3.06 3.77
CA SER A 76 13.15 -2.91 4.61
C SER A 76 12.41 -4.23 4.83
N TRP A 77 12.31 -5.04 3.78
CA TRP A 77 11.69 -6.37 3.87
C TRP A 77 12.52 -7.31 4.74
N LEU A 78 13.85 -7.38 4.53
CA LEU A 78 14.76 -8.19 5.35
C LEU A 78 14.72 -7.75 6.82
N HIS A 79 14.79 -6.44 7.08
CA HIS A 79 14.71 -5.90 8.43
C HIS A 79 13.43 -6.35 9.12
N ARG A 80 12.26 -6.31 8.45
CA ARG A 80 11.01 -6.80 9.05
C ARG A 80 11.03 -8.31 9.24
N HIS A 81 11.45 -9.06 8.22
CA HIS A 81 11.42 -10.52 8.25
C HIS A 81 12.24 -11.07 9.42
N TYR A 82 13.38 -10.45 9.73
CA TYR A 82 14.26 -10.86 10.82
C TYR A 82 14.06 -10.08 12.13
N SER A 83 13.24 -9.02 12.16
CA SER A 83 12.89 -8.33 13.41
C SER A 83 11.67 -8.99 14.03
N SER A 84 11.83 -9.58 15.21
CA SER A 84 10.71 -10.10 16.00
C SER A 84 9.66 -9.00 16.20
N ALA A 85 8.42 -9.29 15.78
CA ALA A 85 7.35 -8.32 15.62
C ALA A 85 7.00 -7.58 16.93
N GLN A 86 7.64 -6.44 17.19
CA GLN A 86 7.19 -5.49 18.19
C GLN A 86 5.90 -4.84 17.68
N GLY A 87 4.76 -5.41 18.09
CA GLY A 87 3.44 -4.88 17.79
C GLY A 87 2.34 -5.89 17.48
N ARG A 88 2.61 -7.20 17.44
CA ARG A 88 1.53 -8.22 17.39
C ARG A 88 0.69 -8.11 18.67
N PRO A 89 -0.63 -7.85 18.62
CA PRO A 89 -1.46 -8.08 19.78
C PRO A 89 -1.36 -9.57 20.12
N ALA A 90 -1.01 -9.86 21.38
CA ALA A 90 -0.90 -11.22 21.89
C ALA A 90 -2.31 -11.84 21.95
N THR A 91 -2.80 -12.36 20.83
CA THR A 91 -4.01 -13.17 20.82
C THR A 91 -3.90 -14.17 19.67
N GLY A 92 -3.75 -15.43 20.04
CA GLY A 92 -3.64 -16.57 19.12
C GLY A 92 -2.55 -17.54 19.58
N GLU A 93 -2.95 -18.57 20.32
CA GLU A 93 -2.16 -19.79 20.51
C GLU A 93 -1.66 -20.29 19.15
N GLY A 94 -0.40 -20.73 19.09
CA GLY A 94 0.17 -21.40 17.91
C GLY A 94 1.03 -20.53 16.99
N ALA A 95 1.87 -19.64 17.54
CA ALA A 95 2.92 -18.99 16.76
C ALA A 95 4.12 -19.93 16.58
N GLU A 96 4.03 -20.88 15.65
CA GLU A 96 5.24 -21.41 15.02
C GLU A 96 5.97 -20.24 14.36
N LEU A 97 7.21 -20.03 14.80
CA LEU A 97 8.14 -19.12 14.17
C LEU A 97 8.55 -19.74 12.82
N PRO A 98 8.34 -19.09 11.66
CA PRO A 98 9.10 -19.46 10.49
C PRO A 98 10.54 -18.95 10.69
N GLY A 99 11.51 -19.84 10.45
CA GLY A 99 12.91 -19.47 10.26
C GLY A 99 13.13 -18.68 8.97
#